data_AF-A0A6B3HXI8-F1
#
_entry.id   AF-A0A6B3HXI8-F1
#
_cell.length_a   1.000
_cell.length_b   1.000
_cell.length_c   1.000
_cell.angle_alpha   90.00
_cell.angle_beta   90.00
_cell.angle_gamma   90.00
#
_symmetry.space_group_name_H-M   'P 1'
#
loop_
_entity.id
_entity.type
_entity.pdbx_description
1 polymer ?
#
loop_
_entity_poly.entity_id
_entity_poly.type
_entity_poly.pdbx_seq_one_letter_code
_entity_poly.pdbx_strand_id
1 'polypeptide(L)' 'MDDVLRRAPLFAALDDEQAAELRASMSEVTLARGDALFHEGDQGDRLYVVTEGKVKL' A
#
# COMPACT_ATOMS: atom_id res chain seq x y z
N MET A 1 -8.06 -11.02 -7.04
CA MET A 1 -7.31 -10.40 -5.92
C MET A 1 -6.76 -9.01 -6.29
N ASP A 2 -7.25 -8.38 -7.37
CA ASP A 2 -6.38 -7.61 -8.27
C ASP A 2 -6.56 -6.08 -8.30
N ASP A 3 -7.46 -5.50 -7.50
CA ASP A 3 -7.89 -4.10 -7.75
C ASP A 3 -7.76 -3.14 -6.57
N VAL A 4 -7.02 -3.51 -5.51
CA VAL A 4 -6.79 -2.57 -4.38
C VAL A 4 -6.13 -1.27 -4.84
N LEU A 5 -5.25 -1.33 -5.85
CA LEU A 5 -4.62 -0.13 -6.42
C LEU A 5 -5.64 0.73 -7.17
N ARG A 6 -6.50 0.17 -8.02
CA ARG A 6 -7.53 0.96 -8.72
C ARG A 6 -8.58 1.56 -7.77
N ARG A 7 -8.82 0.93 -6.62
CA ARG A 7 -9.72 1.46 -5.58
C ARG A 7 -9.11 2.61 -4.79
N ALA A 8 -7.79 2.75 -4.78
CA ALA A 8 -7.12 3.87 -4.15
C ALA A 8 -7.17 5.08 -5.10
N PRO A 9 -7.81 6.20 -4.72
CA PRO A 9 -7.97 7.35 -5.63
C PRO A 9 -6.67 7.90 -6.22
N LEU A 10 -5.56 7.74 -5.48
CA LEU A 10 -4.23 8.15 -5.92
C LEU A 10 -3.76 7.44 -7.20
N PHE A 11 -4.24 6.21 -7.44
CA PHE A 11 -3.82 5.37 -8.58
C PHE A 11 -4.96 5.12 -9.58
N ALA A 12 -6.10 5.81 -9.45
CA ALA A 12 -7.25 5.61 -10.32
C ALA A 12 -6.99 6.00 -11.79
N ALA A 13 -5.92 6.77 -12.07
CA ALA A 13 -5.53 7.18 -13.40
C ALA A 13 -4.56 6.20 -14.10
N LEU A 14 -4.09 5.16 -13.39
CA LEU A 14 -3.20 4.17 -13.98
C LEU A 14 -4.01 3.19 -14.83
N ASP A 15 -3.48 2.87 -16.01
CA ASP A 15 -3.97 1.75 -16.80
C ASP A 15 -3.49 0.40 -16.22
N ASP A 16 -3.94 -0.70 -16.83
CA ASP A 16 -3.70 -2.05 -16.34
C ASP A 16 -2.22 -2.44 -16.35
N GLU A 17 -1.47 -1.96 -17.34
CA GLU A 17 -0.04 -2.22 -17.47
C GLU A 17 0.74 -1.46 -16.41
N GLN A 18 0.46 -0.17 -16.25
CA GLN A 18 1.06 0.68 -15.22
C GLN A 18 0.75 0.19 -13.81
N ALA A 19 -0.48 -0.27 -13.56
CA ALA A 19 -0.87 -0.83 -12.28
C ALA A 19 -0.13 -2.15 -12.00
N ALA A 20 0.07 -2.99 -13.01
CA ALA A 20 0.82 -4.23 -12.89
C ALA A 20 2.31 -3.98 -12.62
N GLU A 21 2.94 -3.03 -13.33
CA GLU A 21 4.33 -2.63 -13.08
C GLU A 21 4.51 -2.04 -11.68
N LEU A 22 3.62 -1.14 -11.27
CA LEU A 22 3.64 -0.58 -9.92
C LEU A 22 3.55 -1.69 -8.89
N ARG A 23 2.59 -2.62 -9.04
CA ARG A 23 2.42 -3.75 -8.13
C ARG A 23 3.65 -4.64 -8.09
N ALA A 24 4.31 -4.88 -9.22
CA ALA A 24 5.53 -5.66 -9.30
C ALA A 24 6.72 -4.97 -8.60
N SER A 25 6.73 -3.64 -8.54
CA SER A 25 7.74 -2.86 -7.82
C SER A 25 7.50 -2.75 -6.30
N MET A 26 6.29 -3.08 -5.84
CA MET A 26 5.92 -3.03 -4.43
C MET A 26 6.37 -4.28 -3.68
N SER A 27 6.69 -4.10 -2.40
CA SER A 27 7.02 -5.21 -1.48
C SER A 27 5.86 -5.47 -0.53
N GLU A 28 5.54 -6.75 -0.32
CA GLU A 28 4.49 -7.15 0.62
C GLU A 28 4.97 -7.01 2.08
N VAL A 29 4.13 -6.42 2.93
CA VAL A 29 4.40 -6.25 4.36
C VAL A 29 3.22 -6.84 5.13
N THR A 30 3.49 -7.84 5.97
CA THR A 30 2.49 -8.42 6.87
C THR A 30 2.73 -7.88 8.28
N LEU A 31 1.67 -7.42 8.92
CA LEU A 31 1.68 -6.93 10.30
C LEU A 31 0.79 -7.82 11.17
N ALA A 32 1.28 -8.18 12.35
CA ALA A 32 0.44 -8.76 13.38
C ALA A 32 -0.34 -7.68 14.14
N ARG A 33 -1.37 -8.10 14.87
CA ARG A 33 -2.13 -7.19 15.73
C ARG A 33 -1.21 -6.60 16.81
N GLY A 34 -1.07 -5.28 16.80
CA GLY A 34 -0.23 -4.55 17.76
C GLY A 34 1.10 -4.08 17.19
N ASP A 35 1.47 -4.54 15.99
CA ASP A 35 2.67 -4.07 15.31
C ASP A 35 2.48 -2.63 14.81
N ALA A 36 3.53 -1.83 14.92
CA ALA A 36 3.59 -0.48 14.37
C ALA A 36 4.21 -0.53 12.96
N LEU A 37 3.53 0.06 11.97
CA LEU A 37 4.04 0.15 10.59
C LEU A 37 5.16 1.20 10.46
N PHE A 38 4.99 2.33 11.16
CA PHE A 38 5.95 3.42 11.31
C PHE A 38 5.62 4.21 12.58
N HIS A 39 6.56 5.02 13.06
CA HIS A 39 6.40 5.90 14.20
C HIS A 39 6.48 7.37 13.79
N GLU A 40 5.95 8.27 14.64
CA GLU A 40 6.11 9.70 14.44
C GLU A 40 7.60 10.09 14.47
N GLY A 41 8.02 10.86 13.47
CA GLY A 41 9.42 11.27 13.30
C GLY A 41 10.24 10.34 12.40
N ASP A 42 9.69 9.19 12.00
CA ASP A 42 10.32 8.35 10.97
C ASP A 42 10.40 9.09 9.64
N GLN A 43 11.43 8.80 8.86
CA GLN A 43 11.61 9.39 7.54
C GLN A 43 10.45 8.99 6.62
N GLY A 44 9.76 9.98 6.04
CA GLY A 44 8.68 9.77 5.08
C GLY A 44 9.20 9.43 3.69
N ASP A 45 9.76 8.23 3.50
CA ASP A 45 10.28 7.74 2.22
C ASP A 45 9.44 6.61 1.60
N ARG A 46 8.36 6.19 2.28
CA ARG A 46 7.55 5.03 1.89
C ARG A 46 6.07 5.36 1.76
N LEU A 47 5.42 4.67 0.83
CA LEU A 47 3.97 4.67 0.64
C LEU A 47 3.43 3.26 0.84
N TYR A 48 2.36 3.14 1.62
CA TYR A 48 1.72 1.88 1.92
C TYR A 48 0.28 1.87 1.42
N VAL A 49 -0.16 0.72 0.91
CA VAL A 49 -1.54 0.48 0.51
C VAL A 49 -2.05 -0.74 1.26
N VAL A 50 -3.13 -0.57 2.03
CA VAL A 50 -3.73 -1.66 2.80
C VAL A 50 -4.49 -2.58 1.85
N THR A 51 -3.97 -3.79 1.65
CA THR A 51 -4.59 -4.84 0.81
C THR A 51 -5.68 -5.59 1.57
N GLU A 52 -5.44 -5.90 2.85
CA GLU A 52 -6.37 -6.59 3.74
C GLU A 52 -6.25 -6.04 5.17
N GLY A 53 -7.36 -6.07 5.92
CA GLY A 53 -7.39 -5.67 7.32
C GLY A 53 -7.59 -4.17 7.53
N LYS A 54 -7.20 -3.68 8.72
CA LYS A 54 -7.33 -2.28 9.13
C LYS A 54 -6.13 -1.89 9.99
N VAL A 55 -5.60 -0.69 9.74
CA VAL A 55 -4.54 -0.06 10.54
C VAL A 55 -5.17 1.11 11.31
N LYS A 56 -4.71 1.34 12.54
CA LYS A 56 -5.08 2.53 13.34
C LYS A 56 -3.94 3.55 13.24
N LEU A 57 -4.32 4.82 13.09
CA LEU A 57 -3.44 5.98 13.20
C LEU A 57 -3.39 6.46 14.65
#